data_AF-A0A971I5P4-F1
#
_entry.id   AF-A0A971I5P4-F1
#
_cell.length_a   1.000
_cell.length_b   1.000
_cell.length_c   1.000
_cell.angle_alpha   90.00
_cell.angle_beta   90.00
_cell.angle_gamma   90.00
#
_symmetry.space_group_name_H-M   'P 1'
#
loop_
_entity.id
_entity.type
_entity.pdbx_description
1 polymer ?
#
loop_
_entity_poly.entity_id
_entity_poly.type
_entity_poly.pdbx_seq_one_letter_code
_entity_poly.pdbx_strand_id
1 'polypeptide(L)'
;MSIVLPKLISDGMVIQRGTAARIWGKAQEPVNLTFLGKQYKAVPDSSGNWEILLNDIPPGGPYTMSINEITIKDVFAGDVWLCSGQSNMQIPMSRVKHMYPEEIASANPNIRQFTVPQRFDFHSPRDDLDGGQWSAASPDTIRDFSAVGYFFAKRLQERYQVPIGLILSAVGGTPIHAWMSRGSLITFPELIREAELCAHDGYVARMQAEEEKRWENFYGGIDASDPGLKEKWYSPDYNDEGWEERDLLDPWPGSGSVWLRKTINIPPGLAGEKATLFLGTLVDWDMVYVNGEVVGNTTYQYPPREYVVPSLPEGRCVIAIRVISKNGGRFTPGKQYLLSTDYGAFDLSGRWRFRRGAHASPPAPEIFFTYKPAGLYNGMIAPLKRFTVKGALWYQGEADADNPERYAEKLRALISTWRADWGYEMPFLQVELPHWEGGPHWHLLRRQQRLALDMSKTAMAAAFDLGEHNDLHPQGKQAVGDRLARCAMRLVYGENLPHSPFEIVGSHKTE
;
A
#
# COMPACT_ATOMS: atom_id res chain seq x y z
N MET A 1 28.34 -25.90 7.27
CA MET A 1 27.24 -26.42 6.42
C MET A 1 26.04 -25.47 6.54
N SER A 2 26.13 -24.26 5.99
CA SER A 2 24.99 -23.33 6.04
C SER A 2 24.27 -23.33 4.71
N ILE A 3 23.09 -23.96 4.65
CA ILE A 3 22.11 -23.66 3.60
C ILE A 3 21.50 -22.30 3.93
N VAL A 4 21.41 -21.43 2.92
CA VAL A 4 20.73 -20.14 3.02
C VAL A 4 19.55 -20.17 2.06
N LEU A 5 18.35 -20.01 2.62
CA LEU A 5 17.11 -19.92 1.86
C LEU A 5 16.74 -18.45 1.63
N PRO A 6 16.12 -18.12 0.48
CA PRO A 6 15.55 -16.80 0.23
C PRO A 6 14.41 -16.51 1.21
N LYS A 7 14.12 -15.23 1.48
CA LYS A 7 13.09 -14.86 2.47
C LYS A 7 11.69 -15.39 2.16
N LEU A 8 11.36 -15.54 0.87
CA LEU A 8 10.08 -16.09 0.42
C LEU A 8 9.89 -17.57 0.77
N ILE A 9 10.98 -18.32 0.95
CA ILE A 9 10.94 -19.73 1.33
C ILE A 9 11.10 -19.81 2.84
N SER A 10 9.97 -19.69 3.54
CA SER A 10 9.89 -19.59 4.98
C SER A 10 8.58 -20.19 5.50
N ASP A 11 8.48 -20.31 6.83
CA ASP A 11 7.29 -20.84 7.48
C ASP A 11 6.03 -20.11 7.02
N GLY A 12 4.97 -20.88 6.79
CA GLY A 12 3.69 -20.35 6.39
C GLY A 12 3.54 -20.03 4.90
N MET A 13 4.54 -20.33 4.06
CA MET A 13 4.47 -20.03 2.63
C MET A 13 3.33 -20.74 1.90
N VAL A 14 2.88 -20.12 0.81
CA VAL A 14 2.01 -20.78 -0.18
C VAL A 14 2.82 -21.02 -1.45
N ILE A 15 2.97 -22.29 -1.86
CA ILE A 15 3.62 -22.68 -3.11
C ILE A 15 2.58 -22.84 -4.21
N GLN A 16 2.92 -22.40 -5.43
CA GLN A 16 2.02 -22.46 -6.57
C GLN A 16 1.73 -23.92 -6.98
N ARG A 17 0.45 -24.31 -6.98
CA ARG A 17 -0.02 -25.62 -7.45
C ARG A 17 -0.16 -25.67 -8.97
N GLY A 18 -0.27 -26.88 -9.51
CA GLY A 18 -0.63 -27.11 -10.93
C GLY A 18 0.46 -26.74 -11.94
N THR A 19 1.66 -26.43 -11.46
CA THR A 19 2.88 -26.24 -12.25
C THR A 19 4.09 -26.61 -11.39
N ALA A 20 5.27 -26.74 -12.00
CA ALA A 20 6.52 -26.90 -11.28
C ALA A 20 6.75 -25.68 -10.37
N ALA A 21 6.86 -25.91 -9.05
CA ALA A 21 7.23 -24.90 -8.08
C ALA A 21 8.73 -24.97 -7.77
N ARG A 22 9.40 -23.83 -7.78
CA ARG A 22 10.85 -23.74 -7.51
C ARG A 22 11.11 -23.59 -6.01
N ILE A 23 12.01 -24.40 -5.49
CA ILE A 23 12.67 -24.20 -4.20
C ILE A 23 14.16 -24.02 -4.49
N TRP A 24 14.75 -22.93 -3.99
CA TRP A 24 16.15 -22.58 -4.30
C TRP A 24 16.84 -22.00 -3.08
N GLY A 25 18.16 -21.85 -3.17
CA GLY A 25 18.95 -21.21 -2.14
C GLY A 25 20.43 -21.23 -2.48
N LYS A 26 21.26 -20.96 -1.46
CA LYS A 26 22.71 -21.14 -1.50
C LYS A 26 23.15 -22.26 -0.56
N ALA A 27 24.13 -23.05 -0.97
CA ALA A 27 24.74 -24.10 -0.15
C ALA A 27 26.16 -24.43 -0.66
N GLN A 28 27.00 -25.00 0.21
CA GLN A 28 28.33 -25.51 -0.16
C GLN A 28 28.35 -27.03 -0.39
N GLU A 29 27.36 -27.73 0.17
CA GLU A 29 27.23 -29.18 0.13
C GLU A 29 25.93 -29.58 -0.58
N PRO A 30 25.80 -30.83 -1.04
CA PRO A 30 24.56 -31.34 -1.62
C PRO A 30 23.34 -31.11 -0.72
N VAL A 31 22.23 -30.72 -1.35
CA VAL A 31 20.96 -30.42 -0.69
C VAL A 31 20.00 -31.59 -0.89
N ASN A 32 19.44 -32.10 0.21
CA ASN A 32 18.40 -33.11 0.23
C ASN A 32 17.11 -32.46 0.74
N LEU A 33 16.07 -32.46 -0.09
CA LEU A 33 14.75 -31.94 0.26
C LEU A 33 13.76 -33.10 0.38
N THR A 34 13.00 -33.14 1.47
CA THR A 34 11.87 -34.06 1.65
C THR A 34 10.58 -33.24 1.73
N PHE A 35 9.62 -33.58 0.87
CA PHE A 35 8.31 -32.92 0.84
C PHE A 35 7.25 -33.91 0.35
N LEU A 36 6.15 -34.03 1.11
CA LEU A 36 5.05 -34.97 0.81
C LEU A 36 5.51 -36.42 0.59
N GLY A 37 6.44 -36.89 1.42
CA GLY A 37 7.03 -38.23 1.32
C GLY A 37 7.96 -38.46 0.13
N LYS A 38 8.12 -37.47 -0.76
CA LYS A 38 9.07 -37.51 -1.88
C LYS A 38 10.41 -36.91 -1.44
N GLN A 39 11.51 -37.50 -1.92
CA GLN A 39 12.86 -36.99 -1.73
C GLN A 39 13.41 -36.40 -3.03
N TYR A 40 14.08 -35.27 -2.91
CA TYR A 40 14.70 -34.54 -4.00
C TYR A 40 16.14 -34.21 -3.63
N LYS A 41 17.02 -34.12 -4.62
CA LYS A 41 18.43 -33.79 -4.42
C LYS A 41 18.86 -32.73 -5.41
N ALA A 42 19.70 -31.81 -4.96
CA ALA A 42 20.39 -30.85 -5.80
C ALA A 42 21.85 -30.74 -5.38
N VAL A 43 22.74 -30.56 -6.36
CA VAL A 43 24.15 -30.24 -6.12
C VAL A 43 24.32 -28.75 -6.42
N PRO A 44 24.84 -27.94 -5.48
CA PRO A 44 25.09 -26.53 -5.74
C PRO A 44 26.08 -26.32 -6.89
N ASP A 45 25.89 -25.25 -7.67
CA ASP A 45 26.82 -24.83 -8.71
C ASP A 45 28.11 -24.23 -8.12
N SER A 46 29.05 -23.81 -8.98
CA SER A 46 30.32 -23.20 -8.56
C SER A 46 30.17 -21.90 -7.76
N SER A 47 29.00 -21.25 -7.83
CA SER A 47 28.64 -20.06 -7.07
C SER A 47 27.80 -20.40 -5.82
N GLY A 48 27.59 -21.69 -5.55
CA GLY A 48 26.83 -22.21 -4.44
C GLY A 48 25.31 -22.17 -4.63
N ASN A 49 24.78 -21.81 -5.81
CA ASN A 49 23.34 -21.79 -6.04
C ASN A 49 22.82 -23.20 -6.29
N TRP A 50 21.65 -23.51 -5.78
CA TRP A 50 20.95 -24.76 -6.07
C TRP A 50 19.46 -24.49 -6.30
N GLU A 51 18.80 -25.37 -7.06
CA GLU A 51 17.37 -25.33 -7.32
C GLU A 51 16.80 -26.76 -7.36
N ILE A 52 15.59 -26.91 -6.85
CA ILE A 52 14.76 -28.12 -6.92
C ILE A 52 13.39 -27.71 -7.46
N LEU A 53 12.91 -28.46 -8.47
CA LEU A 53 11.56 -28.32 -9.00
C LEU A 53 10.64 -29.35 -8.35
N LEU A 54 9.61 -28.84 -7.67
CA LEU A 54 8.56 -29.64 -7.06
C LEU A 54 7.38 -29.74 -8.04
N ASN A 55 7.05 -30.96 -8.45
CA ASN A 55 5.96 -31.26 -9.37
C ASN A 55 4.82 -31.99 -8.66
N ASP A 56 3.61 -31.89 -9.24
CA ASP A 56 2.41 -32.62 -8.80
C ASP A 56 2.09 -32.43 -7.31
N ILE A 57 2.14 -31.17 -6.87
CA ILE A 57 1.83 -30.83 -5.48
C ILE A 57 0.30 -30.77 -5.32
N PRO A 58 -0.31 -31.68 -4.54
CA PRO A 58 -1.73 -31.63 -4.27
C PRO A 58 -2.09 -30.33 -3.54
N PRO A 59 -3.20 -29.67 -3.89
CA PRO A 59 -3.65 -28.49 -3.17
C PRO A 59 -3.98 -28.82 -1.71
N GLY A 60 -3.70 -27.89 -0.80
CA GLY A 60 -3.99 -28.05 0.62
C GLY A 60 -2.79 -27.73 1.50
N GLY A 61 -2.72 -28.39 2.66
CA GLY A 61 -1.78 -28.10 3.74
C GLY A 61 -2.53 -28.06 5.08
N PRO A 62 -1.85 -27.70 6.18
CA PRO A 62 -0.42 -27.41 6.25
C PRO A 62 0.43 -28.66 6.02
N TYR A 63 1.51 -28.52 5.26
CA TYR A 63 2.53 -29.53 5.07
C TYR A 63 3.84 -29.10 5.75
N THR A 64 4.74 -30.06 5.95
CA THR A 64 6.11 -29.81 6.42
C THR A 64 7.09 -30.12 5.30
N MET A 65 8.05 -29.23 5.07
CA MET A 65 9.16 -29.43 4.14
C MET A 65 10.47 -29.46 4.93
N SER A 66 11.30 -30.47 4.68
CA SER A 66 12.63 -30.56 5.29
C SER A 66 13.70 -30.38 4.22
N ILE A 67 14.69 -29.54 4.47
CA ILE A 67 15.82 -29.26 3.57
C ILE A 67 17.11 -29.43 4.39
N ASN A 68 17.75 -30.59 4.27
CA ASN A 68 18.74 -31.09 5.23
C ASN A 68 18.26 -30.89 6.68
N GLU A 69 18.93 -30.04 7.46
CA GLU A 69 18.62 -29.73 8.87
C GLU A 69 17.55 -28.63 9.04
N ILE A 70 17.15 -27.93 7.97
CA ILE A 70 16.13 -26.89 8.02
C ILE A 70 14.74 -27.53 7.90
N THR A 71 13.82 -27.17 8.78
CA THR A 71 12.41 -27.55 8.68
C THR A 71 11.57 -26.30 8.45
N ILE A 72 10.81 -26.30 7.36
CA ILE A 72 9.81 -25.28 7.03
C ILE A 72 8.43 -25.84 7.35
N LYS A 73 7.70 -25.14 8.21
CA LYS A 73 6.37 -25.53 8.69
C LYS A 73 5.28 -24.74 7.97
N ASP A 74 4.05 -25.23 8.08
CA ASP A 74 2.86 -24.57 7.55
C ASP A 74 2.96 -24.24 6.06
N VAL A 75 3.50 -25.16 5.27
CA VAL A 75 3.59 -25.01 3.81
C VAL A 75 2.25 -25.38 3.18
N PHE A 76 1.64 -24.44 2.46
CA PHE A 76 0.39 -24.66 1.72
C PHE A 76 0.65 -24.75 0.23
N ALA A 77 -0.08 -25.59 -0.47
CA ALA A 77 -0.09 -25.65 -1.93
C ALA A 77 -1.39 -25.03 -2.46
N GLY A 78 -1.27 -23.94 -3.22
CA GLY A 78 -2.38 -23.06 -3.56
C GLY A 78 -2.15 -22.25 -4.83
N ASP A 79 -3.00 -21.25 -5.08
CA ASP A 79 -2.79 -20.28 -6.16
C ASP A 79 -2.14 -19.01 -5.57
N VAL A 80 -0.97 -18.63 -6.10
CA VAL A 80 -0.15 -17.51 -5.60
C VAL A 80 -0.25 -16.32 -6.55
N TRP A 81 -0.47 -15.12 -6.04
CA TRP A 81 -0.65 -13.91 -6.84
C TRP A 81 0.31 -12.81 -6.39
N LEU A 82 0.96 -12.16 -7.36
CA LEU A 82 1.78 -10.98 -7.12
C LEU A 82 0.88 -9.73 -7.12
N CYS A 83 0.74 -9.05 -5.99
CA CYS A 83 -0.04 -7.82 -5.85
C CYS A 83 0.89 -6.62 -5.91
N SER A 84 0.84 -5.82 -6.97
CA SER A 84 1.76 -4.70 -7.18
C SER A 84 1.09 -3.42 -7.67
N GLY A 85 1.85 -2.33 -7.64
CA GLY A 85 1.42 -0.98 -7.96
C GLY A 85 1.63 -0.01 -6.80
N GLN A 86 0.67 0.88 -6.59
CA GLN A 86 0.82 1.97 -5.61
C GLN A 86 -0.21 1.90 -4.47
N SER A 87 -0.58 3.06 -3.93
CA SER A 87 -1.35 3.22 -2.70
C SER A 87 -2.65 2.42 -2.69
N ASN A 88 -3.44 2.41 -3.77
CA ASN A 88 -4.69 1.65 -3.78
C ASN A 88 -4.51 0.12 -3.74
N MET A 89 -3.38 -0.43 -4.22
CA MET A 89 -2.99 -1.83 -3.94
C MET A 89 -2.47 -2.00 -2.52
N GLN A 90 -1.71 -1.01 -2.01
CA GLN A 90 -1.04 -1.09 -0.72
C GLN A 90 -2.00 -0.94 0.48
N ILE A 91 -3.10 -0.20 0.32
CA ILE A 91 -4.01 0.16 1.42
C ILE A 91 -4.37 -1.08 2.25
N PRO A 92 -4.05 -1.09 3.54
CA PRO A 92 -4.26 -2.26 4.39
C PRO A 92 -5.71 -2.35 4.87
N MET A 93 -6.15 -3.54 5.29
CA MET A 93 -7.48 -3.76 5.88
C MET A 93 -7.73 -2.89 7.12
N SER A 94 -6.69 -2.51 7.87
CA SER A 94 -6.80 -1.56 8.98
C SER A 94 -7.39 -0.21 8.57
N ARG A 95 -7.18 0.23 7.32
CA ARG A 95 -7.77 1.49 6.80
C ARG A 95 -9.23 1.38 6.40
N VAL A 96 -9.78 0.16 6.33
CA VAL A 96 -11.18 -0.11 5.99
C VAL A 96 -11.91 -0.90 7.07
N LYS A 97 -11.29 -1.05 8.25
CA LYS A 97 -11.77 -1.90 9.35
C LYS A 97 -13.21 -1.58 9.81
N HIS A 98 -13.58 -0.30 9.79
CA HIS A 98 -14.92 0.15 10.21
C HIS A 98 -16.00 -0.18 9.17
N MET A 99 -15.63 -0.26 7.90
CA MET A 99 -16.53 -0.67 6.83
C MET A 99 -16.71 -2.19 6.78
N TYR A 100 -15.72 -2.95 7.24
CA TYR A 100 -15.71 -4.42 7.19
C TYR A 100 -15.37 -5.06 8.55
N PRO A 101 -16.12 -4.77 9.64
CA PRO A 101 -15.79 -5.24 10.98
C PRO A 101 -15.83 -6.77 11.10
N GLU A 102 -16.74 -7.42 10.38
CA GLU A 102 -16.85 -8.90 10.36
C GLU A 102 -15.60 -9.55 9.76
N GLU A 103 -15.04 -8.97 8.70
CA GLU A 103 -13.81 -9.48 8.09
C GLU A 103 -12.64 -9.40 9.06
N ILE A 104 -12.52 -8.27 9.77
CA ILE A 104 -11.48 -8.03 10.77
C ILE A 104 -11.57 -9.01 11.95
N ALA A 105 -12.78 -9.43 12.32
CA ALA A 105 -13.00 -10.40 13.38
C ALA A 105 -12.85 -11.86 12.91
N SER A 106 -12.78 -12.10 11.60
CA SER A 106 -12.73 -13.45 11.03
C SER A 106 -11.31 -14.00 10.91
N ALA A 107 -11.18 -15.33 10.87
CA ALA A 107 -9.94 -16.02 10.54
C ALA A 107 -10.14 -16.84 9.26
N ASN A 108 -9.19 -16.74 8.32
CA ASN A 108 -9.12 -17.60 7.15
C ASN A 108 -7.65 -17.98 6.88
N PRO A 109 -7.12 -19.03 7.54
CA PRO A 109 -5.70 -19.39 7.43
C PRO A 109 -5.30 -19.93 6.05
N ASN A 110 -6.28 -20.17 5.16
CA ASN A 110 -6.04 -20.52 3.76
C ASN A 110 -5.72 -19.30 2.89
N ILE A 111 -5.90 -18.07 3.40
CA ILE A 111 -5.44 -16.85 2.74
C ILE A 111 -4.18 -16.39 3.47
N ARG A 112 -3.08 -16.23 2.74
CA ARG A 112 -1.79 -15.84 3.31
C ARG A 112 -1.14 -14.73 2.50
N GLN A 113 -0.47 -13.80 3.17
CA GLN A 113 0.24 -12.70 2.54
C GLN A 113 1.70 -12.68 2.97
N PHE A 114 2.60 -12.48 2.02
CA PHE A 114 3.96 -12.03 2.23
C PHE A 114 4.07 -10.56 1.84
N THR A 115 4.40 -9.67 2.77
CA THR A 115 4.62 -8.26 2.46
C THR A 115 6.10 -8.03 2.14
N VAL A 116 6.38 -7.57 0.92
CA VAL A 116 7.73 -7.23 0.46
C VAL A 116 8.18 -5.94 1.14
N PRO A 117 9.34 -5.92 1.82
CA PRO A 117 9.89 -4.68 2.38
C PRO A 117 10.10 -3.62 1.32
N GLN A 118 9.76 -2.36 1.62
CA GLN A 118 9.98 -1.26 0.70
C GLN A 118 11.48 -0.99 0.55
N ARG A 119 12.02 -1.28 -0.63
CA ARG A 119 13.44 -1.13 -0.92
C ARG A 119 13.62 -0.67 -2.36
N PHE A 120 14.30 0.45 -2.57
CA PHE A 120 14.82 0.80 -3.89
C PHE A 120 16.30 0.37 -3.99
N ASP A 121 16.75 0.06 -5.21
CA ASP A 121 18.16 -0.18 -5.52
C ASP A 121 18.45 0.35 -6.94
N PHE A 122 19.29 1.37 -7.07
CA PHE A 122 19.55 1.99 -8.37
C PHE A 122 20.71 1.35 -9.14
N HIS A 123 21.45 0.42 -8.54
CA HIS A 123 22.62 -0.18 -9.18
C HIS A 123 22.23 -1.36 -10.07
N SER A 124 21.53 -2.33 -9.48
CA SER A 124 21.24 -3.59 -10.13
C SER A 124 20.07 -4.33 -9.48
N PRO A 125 19.40 -5.23 -10.22
CA PRO A 125 18.45 -6.17 -9.64
C PRO A 125 19.05 -6.93 -8.45
N ARG A 126 18.32 -6.96 -7.33
CA ARG A 126 18.74 -7.74 -6.14
C ARG A 126 18.39 -9.22 -6.32
N ASP A 127 19.18 -10.08 -5.68
CA ASP A 127 18.97 -11.54 -5.70
C ASP A 127 17.93 -12.01 -4.67
N ASP A 128 17.80 -11.32 -3.53
CA ASP A 128 16.90 -11.67 -2.43
C ASP A 128 16.40 -10.41 -1.69
N LEU A 129 15.39 -10.59 -0.84
CA LEU A 129 14.78 -9.56 -0.01
C LEU A 129 15.53 -9.36 1.32
N ASP A 130 15.48 -8.14 1.85
CA ASP A 130 16.11 -7.81 3.15
C ASP A 130 15.29 -8.30 4.36
N GLY A 131 14.06 -8.78 4.13
CA GLY A 131 13.13 -9.23 5.17
C GLY A 131 11.77 -9.62 4.61
N GLY A 132 10.76 -9.58 5.48
CA GLY A 132 9.39 -10.02 5.19
C GLY A 132 9.10 -11.41 5.76
N GLN A 133 7.81 -11.71 5.95
CA GLN A 133 7.34 -12.99 6.46
C GLN A 133 5.95 -13.29 5.90
N TRP A 134 5.64 -14.58 5.76
CA TRP A 134 4.28 -15.02 5.46
C TRP A 134 3.41 -14.88 6.71
N SER A 135 2.22 -14.34 6.53
CA SER A 135 1.20 -14.22 7.57
C SER A 135 -0.09 -14.86 7.07
N ALA A 136 -0.73 -15.68 7.89
CA ALA A 136 -2.07 -16.19 7.63
C ALA A 136 -3.10 -15.13 8.03
N ALA A 137 -4.23 -15.02 7.32
CA ALA A 137 -5.29 -14.08 7.69
C ALA A 137 -5.98 -14.53 8.99
N SER A 138 -5.78 -13.77 10.06
CA SER A 138 -6.41 -13.94 11.37
C SER A 138 -6.83 -12.58 11.93
N PRO A 139 -7.62 -12.53 13.02
CA PRO A 139 -7.98 -11.26 13.65
C PRO A 139 -6.78 -10.41 14.09
N ASP A 140 -5.61 -11.03 14.29
CA ASP A 140 -4.39 -10.33 14.71
C ASP A 140 -3.61 -9.75 13.51
N THR A 141 -3.61 -10.45 12.37
CA THR A 141 -2.74 -10.14 11.23
C THR A 141 -3.47 -9.52 10.04
N ILE A 142 -4.78 -9.76 9.90
CA ILE A 142 -5.56 -9.33 8.73
C ILE A 142 -5.49 -7.82 8.53
N ARG A 143 -5.32 -7.06 9.61
CA ARG A 143 -5.18 -5.60 9.60
C ARG A 143 -4.05 -5.10 8.68
N ASP A 144 -3.03 -5.92 8.41
CA ASP A 144 -1.88 -5.57 7.57
C ASP A 144 -1.98 -6.13 6.14
N PHE A 145 -3.05 -6.85 5.82
CA PHE A 145 -3.29 -7.36 4.47
C PHE A 145 -3.70 -6.23 3.55
N SER A 146 -3.24 -6.26 2.29
CA SER A 146 -3.81 -5.42 1.23
C SER A 146 -5.32 -5.66 1.18
N ALA A 147 -6.13 -4.61 1.32
CA ALA A 147 -7.57 -4.76 1.31
C ALA A 147 -8.08 -5.29 -0.04
N VAL A 148 -7.58 -4.75 -1.15
CA VAL A 148 -7.92 -5.24 -2.49
C VAL A 148 -7.44 -6.68 -2.68
N GLY A 149 -6.20 -6.99 -2.28
CA GLY A 149 -5.64 -8.33 -2.37
C GLY A 149 -6.41 -9.35 -1.52
N TYR A 150 -6.82 -8.99 -0.31
CA TYR A 150 -7.59 -9.84 0.60
C TYR A 150 -8.95 -10.19 0.01
N PHE A 151 -9.73 -9.21 -0.45
CA PHE A 151 -11.05 -9.48 -1.04
C PHE A 151 -10.95 -10.29 -2.34
N PHE A 152 -9.93 -10.01 -3.16
CA PHE A 152 -9.60 -10.84 -4.31
C PHE A 152 -9.34 -12.31 -3.90
N ALA A 153 -8.47 -12.52 -2.92
CA ALA A 153 -8.12 -13.84 -2.43
C ALA A 153 -9.31 -14.57 -1.81
N LYS A 154 -10.10 -13.87 -0.99
CA LYS A 154 -11.32 -14.41 -0.37
C LYS A 154 -12.28 -14.93 -1.43
N ARG A 155 -12.55 -14.12 -2.46
CA ARG A 155 -13.47 -14.50 -3.53
C ARG A 155 -13.00 -15.74 -4.30
N LEU A 156 -11.69 -15.86 -4.57
CA LEU A 156 -11.13 -17.06 -5.21
C LEU A 156 -11.10 -18.27 -4.26
N GLN A 157 -10.74 -18.07 -3.00
CA GLN A 157 -10.68 -19.14 -2.00
C GLN A 157 -12.07 -19.75 -1.76
N GLU A 158 -13.12 -18.92 -1.66
CA GLU A 158 -14.51 -19.38 -1.57
C GLU A 158 -14.94 -20.16 -2.82
N ARG A 159 -14.51 -19.73 -4.01
CA ARG A 159 -14.90 -20.37 -5.28
C ARG A 159 -14.21 -21.70 -5.50
N TYR A 160 -12.91 -21.77 -5.26
CA TYR A 160 -12.06 -22.91 -5.63
C TYR A 160 -11.66 -23.79 -4.45
N GLN A 161 -11.92 -23.37 -3.22
CA GLN A 161 -11.62 -24.11 -1.99
C GLN A 161 -10.15 -24.56 -1.91
N VAL A 162 -9.23 -23.71 -2.37
CA VAL A 162 -7.78 -23.91 -2.29
C VAL A 162 -7.11 -22.75 -1.56
N PRO A 163 -5.94 -22.97 -0.93
CA PRO A 163 -5.17 -21.88 -0.37
C PRO A 163 -4.81 -20.81 -1.40
N ILE A 164 -4.81 -19.55 -0.99
CA ILE A 164 -4.40 -18.41 -1.82
C ILE A 164 -3.24 -17.70 -1.14
N GLY A 165 -2.13 -17.55 -1.87
CA GLY A 165 -0.97 -16.78 -1.47
C GLY A 165 -0.96 -15.42 -2.14
N LEU A 166 -0.67 -14.36 -1.39
CA LEU A 166 -0.50 -13.01 -1.89
C LEU A 166 0.94 -12.55 -1.63
N ILE A 167 1.64 -12.11 -2.65
CA ILE A 167 2.92 -11.42 -2.48
C ILE A 167 2.66 -9.93 -2.71
N LEU A 168 2.60 -9.14 -1.64
CA LEU A 168 2.32 -7.71 -1.70
C LEU A 168 3.62 -6.93 -1.94
N SER A 169 3.76 -6.36 -3.13
CA SER A 169 4.88 -5.51 -3.55
C SER A 169 4.34 -4.19 -4.12
N ALA A 170 3.89 -3.29 -3.22
CA ALA A 170 3.24 -2.03 -3.58
C ALA A 170 3.72 -0.87 -2.71
N VAL A 171 3.86 0.32 -3.30
CA VAL A 171 4.37 1.53 -2.62
C VAL A 171 3.56 2.76 -3.04
N GLY A 172 2.93 3.42 -2.07
CA GLY A 172 2.13 4.62 -2.27
C GLY A 172 2.84 5.74 -3.04
N GLY A 173 2.10 6.36 -3.97
CA GLY A 173 2.55 7.52 -4.74
C GLY A 173 3.57 7.23 -5.84
N THR A 174 3.91 5.97 -6.09
CA THR A 174 4.94 5.63 -7.06
C THR A 174 4.43 5.64 -8.51
N PRO A 175 5.16 6.30 -9.43
CA PRO A 175 4.88 6.23 -10.86
C PRO A 175 5.35 4.90 -11.45
N ILE A 176 4.80 4.53 -12.61
CA ILE A 176 5.10 3.24 -13.26
C ILE A 176 6.58 3.02 -13.55
N HIS A 177 7.33 4.09 -13.82
CA HIS A 177 8.76 3.99 -14.17
C HIS A 177 9.65 3.52 -13.01
N ALA A 178 9.21 3.66 -11.77
CA ALA A 178 9.90 3.08 -10.61
C ALA A 178 9.90 1.54 -10.64
N TRP A 179 8.88 0.95 -11.29
CA TRP A 179 8.63 -0.49 -11.38
C TRP A 179 9.10 -1.13 -12.70
N MET A 180 9.69 -0.34 -13.58
CA MET A 180 10.25 -0.76 -14.86
C MET A 180 11.72 -1.15 -14.71
N SER A 181 12.19 -2.19 -15.40
CA SER A 181 13.61 -2.51 -15.43
C SER A 181 14.39 -1.42 -16.20
N ARG A 182 15.68 -1.26 -15.88
CA ARG A 182 16.55 -0.32 -16.62
C ARG A 182 16.55 -0.55 -18.13
N GLY A 183 16.54 -1.82 -18.57
CA GLY A 183 16.46 -2.17 -19.99
C GLY A 183 15.18 -1.70 -20.66
N SER A 184 14.04 -1.78 -19.95
CA SER A 184 12.74 -1.32 -20.47
C SER A 184 12.60 0.21 -20.53
N LEU A 185 13.49 0.95 -19.87
CA LEU A 185 13.49 2.42 -19.87
C LEU A 185 14.22 3.02 -21.09
N ILE A 186 14.94 2.24 -21.90
CA ILE A 186 15.77 2.74 -23.01
C ILE A 186 14.94 3.53 -24.06
N THR A 187 13.66 3.21 -24.21
CA THR A 187 12.74 3.92 -25.12
C THR A 187 12.14 5.21 -24.54
N PHE A 188 12.62 5.61 -23.34
CA PHE A 188 12.22 6.81 -22.61
C PHE A 188 13.48 7.60 -22.20
N PRO A 189 14.05 8.41 -23.12
CA PRO A 189 15.35 9.06 -22.93
C PRO A 189 15.48 9.87 -21.64
N GLU A 190 14.40 10.51 -21.20
CA GLU A 190 14.33 11.24 -19.93
C GLU A 190 14.45 10.33 -18.71
N LEU A 191 13.76 9.18 -18.71
CA LEU A 191 13.75 8.25 -17.60
C LEU A 191 15.07 7.47 -17.49
N ILE A 192 15.68 7.10 -18.62
CA ILE A 192 16.98 6.41 -18.59
C ILE A 192 18.11 7.34 -18.12
N ARG A 193 18.09 8.63 -18.51
CA ARG A 193 19.03 9.63 -17.98
C ARG A 193 18.87 9.83 -16.48
N GLU A 194 17.62 9.87 -15.99
CA GLU A 194 17.37 9.96 -14.55
C GLU A 194 17.84 8.70 -13.81
N ALA A 195 17.59 7.50 -14.37
CA ALA A 195 18.10 6.25 -13.81
C ALA A 195 19.64 6.23 -13.74
N GLU A 196 20.32 6.77 -14.76
CA GLU A 196 21.77 6.91 -14.79
C GLU A 196 22.30 7.84 -13.69
N LEU A 197 21.63 8.98 -13.46
CA LEU A 197 21.97 9.88 -12.35
C LEU A 197 21.79 9.18 -11.00
N CYS A 198 20.66 8.48 -10.81
CA CYS A 198 20.37 7.75 -9.58
C CYS A 198 21.32 6.58 -9.32
N ALA A 199 21.97 6.02 -10.34
CA ALA A 199 22.98 4.97 -10.17
C ALA A 199 24.31 5.48 -9.57
N HIS A 200 24.50 6.80 -9.45
CA HIS A 200 25.67 7.40 -8.80
C HIS A 200 25.41 7.67 -7.32
N ASP A 201 26.10 6.96 -6.42
CA ASP A 201 25.95 7.09 -4.96
C ASP A 201 26.14 8.53 -4.47
N GLY A 202 27.14 9.23 -4.99
CA GLY A 202 27.40 10.62 -4.62
C GLY A 202 26.26 11.57 -4.99
N TYR A 203 25.51 11.27 -6.05
CA TYR A 203 24.31 12.05 -6.41
C TYR A 203 23.17 11.76 -5.43
N VAL A 204 22.85 10.49 -5.19
CA VAL A 204 21.75 10.10 -4.30
C VAL A 204 22.00 10.58 -2.88
N ALA A 205 23.19 10.32 -2.31
CA ALA A 205 23.52 10.73 -0.95
C ALA A 205 23.47 12.25 -0.76
N ARG A 206 23.98 13.02 -1.74
CA ARG A 206 23.91 14.49 -1.70
C ARG A 206 22.46 14.98 -1.72
N MET A 207 21.64 14.46 -2.64
CA MET A 207 20.24 14.85 -2.76
C MET A 207 19.42 14.46 -1.52
N GLN A 208 19.70 13.30 -0.90
CA GLN A 208 19.10 12.89 0.37
C GLN A 208 19.46 13.85 1.52
N ALA A 209 20.74 14.21 1.65
CA ALA A 209 21.20 15.14 2.68
C ALA A 209 20.62 16.56 2.49
N GLU A 210 20.50 17.02 1.24
CA GLU A 210 19.86 18.30 0.90
C GLU A 210 18.36 18.28 1.24
N GLU A 211 17.68 17.15 1.00
CA GLU A 211 16.26 16.94 1.31
C GLU A 211 16.01 16.91 2.83
N GLU A 212 16.80 16.12 3.56
CA GLU A 212 16.75 16.03 5.02
C GLU A 212 16.93 17.41 5.66
N LYS A 213 17.97 18.14 5.27
CA LYS A 213 18.22 19.50 5.75
C LYS A 213 17.08 20.46 5.38
N ARG A 214 16.46 20.31 4.21
CA ARG A 214 15.32 21.16 3.82
C ARG A 214 14.14 20.95 4.75
N TRP A 215 13.77 19.70 5.03
CA TRP A 215 12.63 19.38 5.88
C TRP A 215 12.90 19.68 7.35
N GLU A 216 14.12 19.44 7.83
CA GLU A 216 14.54 19.87 9.18
C GLU A 216 14.36 21.39 9.35
N ASN A 217 14.86 22.19 8.40
CA ASN A 217 14.70 23.64 8.46
C ASN A 217 13.24 24.09 8.32
N PHE A 218 12.46 23.42 7.47
CA PHE A 218 11.04 23.76 7.27
C PHE A 218 10.22 23.53 8.54
N TYR A 219 10.25 22.31 9.09
CA TYR A 219 9.47 21.98 10.28
C TYR A 219 10.06 22.63 11.54
N GLY A 220 11.39 22.62 11.70
CA GLY A 220 12.06 23.27 12.82
C GLY A 220 11.84 24.79 12.85
N GLY A 221 11.84 25.44 11.68
CA GLY A 221 11.51 26.86 11.55
C GLY A 221 10.07 27.18 11.92
N ILE A 222 9.11 26.33 11.51
CA ILE A 222 7.71 26.44 11.92
C ILE A 222 7.59 26.30 13.44
N ASP A 223 8.17 25.26 14.04
CA ASP A 223 8.12 25.03 15.49
C ASP A 223 8.74 26.19 16.29
N ALA A 224 9.91 26.69 15.86
CA ALA A 224 10.60 27.78 16.53
C ALA A 224 9.83 29.11 16.48
N SER A 225 9.04 29.33 15.43
CA SER A 225 8.28 30.55 15.19
C SER A 225 6.80 30.46 15.60
N ASP A 226 6.31 29.28 15.98
CA ASP A 226 4.90 29.06 16.34
C ASP A 226 4.60 29.60 17.75
N PRO A 227 3.83 30.70 17.90
CA PRO A 227 3.46 31.22 19.21
C PRO A 227 2.60 30.23 19.99
N GLY A 228 1.84 29.34 19.32
CA GLY A 228 0.96 28.38 19.99
C GLY A 228 1.70 27.31 20.76
N LEU A 229 2.93 26.97 20.37
CA LEU A 229 3.79 26.10 21.17
C LEU A 229 4.33 26.82 22.42
N LYS A 230 4.72 28.10 22.28
CA LYS A 230 5.29 28.91 23.38
C LYS A 230 4.24 29.28 24.43
N GLU A 231 3.07 29.71 23.98
CA GLU A 231 1.93 30.11 24.82
C GLU A 231 1.05 28.93 25.25
N LYS A 232 1.37 27.71 24.77
CA LYS A 232 0.64 26.47 25.07
C LYS A 232 -0.84 26.55 24.69
N TRP A 233 -1.13 26.90 23.44
CA TRP A 233 -2.49 26.91 22.88
C TRP A 233 -3.17 25.52 22.85
N TYR A 234 -2.50 24.45 23.26
CA TYR A 234 -3.11 23.14 23.52
C TYR A 234 -3.69 23.00 24.93
N SER A 235 -3.29 23.87 25.88
CA SER A 235 -3.70 23.78 27.28
C SER A 235 -5.20 24.01 27.46
N PRO A 236 -5.87 23.26 28.37
CA PRO A 236 -7.29 23.48 28.66
C PRO A 236 -7.57 24.86 29.29
N ASP A 237 -6.58 25.45 29.95
CA ASP A 237 -6.70 26.73 30.67
C ASP A 237 -6.43 27.97 29.79
N TYR A 238 -5.99 27.75 28.55
CA TYR A 238 -5.73 28.84 27.61
C TYR A 238 -7.04 29.54 27.19
N ASN A 239 -7.08 30.88 27.29
CA ASN A 239 -8.22 31.68 26.87
C ASN A 239 -8.19 31.95 25.35
N ASP A 240 -9.13 31.35 24.62
CA ASP A 240 -9.30 31.47 23.17
C ASP A 240 -10.50 32.32 22.74
N GLU A 241 -11.13 33.10 23.63
CA GLU A 241 -12.31 33.93 23.33
C GLU A 241 -12.06 34.94 22.20
N GLY A 242 -10.82 35.43 22.08
CA GLY A 242 -10.39 36.36 21.02
C GLY A 242 -10.05 35.69 19.69
N TRP A 243 -10.13 34.36 19.58
CA TRP A 243 -9.85 33.65 18.33
C TRP A 243 -11.02 33.78 17.38
N GLU A 244 -10.70 33.78 16.09
CA GLU A 244 -11.69 33.75 15.02
C GLU A 244 -12.50 32.44 15.11
N GLU A 245 -13.80 32.49 14.84
CA GLU A 245 -14.60 31.29 14.63
C GLU A 245 -14.75 31.02 13.13
N ARG A 246 -14.47 29.79 12.71
CA ARG A 246 -14.66 29.32 11.33
C ARG A 246 -15.31 27.96 11.31
N ASP A 247 -15.92 27.60 10.19
CA ASP A 247 -16.34 26.22 9.99
C ASP A 247 -15.09 25.32 9.87
N LEU A 248 -15.14 24.12 10.45
CA LEU A 248 -14.04 23.15 10.39
C LEU A 248 -13.61 22.85 8.94
N LEU A 249 -14.57 22.85 8.02
CA LEU A 249 -14.34 22.52 6.62
C LEU A 249 -13.85 23.72 5.79
N ASP A 250 -13.83 24.93 6.34
CA ASP A 250 -13.32 26.10 5.63
C ASP A 250 -11.82 25.94 5.35
N PRO A 251 -11.37 26.06 4.08
CA PRO A 251 -9.96 26.00 3.76
C PRO A 251 -9.22 27.25 4.24
N TRP A 252 -7.93 27.13 4.51
CA TRP A 252 -7.05 28.26 4.82
C TRP A 252 -5.88 28.34 3.83
N PRO A 253 -5.45 29.55 3.43
CA PRO A 253 -4.35 29.71 2.47
C PRO A 253 -2.97 29.69 3.15
N GLY A 254 -1.92 29.50 2.35
CA GLY A 254 -0.53 29.74 2.75
C GLY A 254 0.12 28.61 3.56
N SER A 255 1.45 28.69 3.67
CA SER A 255 2.28 27.69 4.34
C SER A 255 2.57 28.07 5.80
N GLY A 256 2.71 27.08 6.67
CA GLY A 256 3.00 27.27 8.09
C GLY A 256 2.10 26.41 8.99
N SER A 257 1.85 26.87 10.21
CA SER A 257 0.98 26.19 11.17
C SER A 257 -0.30 26.97 11.44
N VAL A 258 -1.37 26.22 11.71
CA VAL A 258 -2.65 26.74 12.22
C VAL A 258 -3.09 25.90 13.41
N TRP A 259 -3.89 26.52 14.26
CA TRP A 259 -4.47 25.90 15.44
C TRP A 259 -5.98 25.98 15.39
N LEU A 260 -6.62 24.86 15.69
CA LEU A 260 -8.05 24.76 15.88
C LEU A 260 -8.34 24.33 17.32
N ARG A 261 -9.32 24.96 17.97
CA ARG A 261 -9.77 24.59 19.32
C ARG A 261 -11.28 24.43 19.36
N LYS A 262 -11.74 23.42 20.10
CA LYS A 262 -13.15 23.18 20.40
C LYS A 262 -13.31 22.68 21.82
N THR A 263 -14.29 23.24 22.52
CA THR A 263 -14.66 22.80 23.86
C THR A 263 -15.98 22.05 23.77
N ILE A 264 -16.03 20.86 24.37
CA ILE A 264 -17.25 20.07 24.54
C ILE A 264 -17.46 19.77 26.03
N ASN A 265 -18.68 19.41 26.41
CA ASN A 265 -19.01 19.03 27.78
C ASN A 265 -19.30 17.52 27.85
N ILE A 266 -18.46 16.79 28.58
CA ILE A 266 -18.59 15.36 28.85
C ILE A 266 -19.50 15.17 30.07
N PRO A 267 -20.59 14.40 29.94
CA PRO A 267 -21.47 14.11 31.08
C PRO A 267 -20.75 13.19 32.08
N PRO A 268 -21.10 13.25 33.38
CA PRO A 268 -20.45 12.44 34.42
C PRO A 268 -20.45 10.93 34.13
N GLY A 269 -21.50 10.41 33.47
CA GLY A 269 -21.61 9.00 33.12
C GLY A 269 -20.63 8.52 32.03
N LEU A 270 -19.89 9.43 31.38
CA LEU A 270 -18.84 9.10 30.40
C LEU A 270 -17.44 9.48 30.89
N ALA A 271 -17.32 10.03 32.11
CA ALA A 271 -16.02 10.34 32.69
C ALA A 271 -15.23 9.04 32.96
N GLY A 272 -13.94 9.04 32.65
CA GLY A 272 -13.09 7.86 32.77
C GLY A 272 -13.17 6.89 31.58
N GLU A 273 -14.19 7.02 30.72
CA GLU A 273 -14.37 6.13 29.57
C GLU A 273 -13.30 6.36 28.50
N LYS A 274 -12.95 5.28 27.82
CA LYS A 274 -12.10 5.35 26.64
C LYS A 274 -12.91 5.88 25.46
N ALA A 275 -12.30 6.74 24.64
CA ALA A 275 -12.91 7.26 23.43
C ALA A 275 -11.98 7.14 22.22
N THR A 276 -12.56 7.26 21.03
CA THR A 276 -11.84 7.42 19.77
C THR A 276 -12.24 8.74 19.14
N LEU A 277 -11.24 9.56 18.81
CA LEU A 277 -11.40 10.82 18.12
C LEU A 277 -11.22 10.60 16.62
N PHE A 278 -12.28 10.89 15.86
CA PHE A 278 -12.32 10.83 14.41
C PHE A 278 -12.27 12.25 13.85
N LEU A 279 -11.28 12.55 13.01
CA LEU A 279 -11.11 13.86 12.36
C LEU A 279 -11.02 13.75 10.83
N GLY A 280 -11.63 12.71 10.26
CA GLY A 280 -11.61 12.45 8.83
C GLY A 280 -10.20 12.39 8.25
N THR A 281 -9.99 12.97 7.08
CA THR A 281 -8.66 13.26 6.53
C THR A 281 -8.48 14.78 6.47
N LEU A 282 -7.23 15.26 6.55
CA LEU A 282 -6.89 16.68 6.48
C LEU A 282 -5.55 16.87 5.77
N VAL A 283 -5.24 18.07 5.31
CA VAL A 283 -4.02 18.36 4.54
C VAL A 283 -2.76 18.23 5.38
N ASP A 284 -1.78 17.52 4.82
CA ASP A 284 -0.43 17.35 5.35
C ASP A 284 -0.40 16.78 6.77
N TRP A 285 -0.05 17.58 7.77
CA TRP A 285 0.41 17.10 9.05
C TRP A 285 -0.47 17.64 10.18
N ASP A 286 -0.81 16.80 11.16
CA ASP A 286 -1.48 17.22 12.39
C ASP A 286 -0.85 16.64 13.65
N MET A 287 -1.06 17.36 14.75
CA MET A 287 -0.85 16.93 16.13
C MET A 287 -2.08 17.30 16.94
N VAL A 288 -2.66 16.32 17.62
CA VAL A 288 -3.93 16.48 18.33
C VAL A 288 -3.73 16.35 19.83
N TYR A 289 -4.37 17.26 20.54
CA TYR A 289 -4.35 17.35 21.99
C TYR A 289 -5.77 17.25 22.55
N VAL A 290 -5.93 16.53 23.65
CA VAL A 290 -7.15 16.51 24.46
C VAL A 290 -6.78 16.89 25.88
N ASN A 291 -7.35 17.99 26.38
CA ASN A 291 -7.00 18.61 27.65
C ASN A 291 -5.48 18.83 27.84
N GLY A 292 -4.79 19.20 26.76
CA GLY A 292 -3.37 19.50 26.76
C GLY A 292 -2.44 18.28 26.57
N GLU A 293 -2.97 17.07 26.63
CA GLU A 293 -2.21 15.84 26.40
C GLU A 293 -2.27 15.43 24.93
N VAL A 294 -1.13 15.01 24.37
CA VAL A 294 -1.07 14.51 22.99
C VAL A 294 -1.79 13.16 22.89
N VAL A 295 -2.78 13.07 22.00
CA VAL A 295 -3.52 11.82 21.74
C VAL A 295 -3.13 11.15 20.42
N GLY A 296 -2.47 11.88 19.52
CA GLY A 296 -1.92 11.32 18.30
C GLY A 296 -1.53 12.36 17.27
N ASN A 297 -0.93 11.87 16.18
CA ASN A 297 -0.46 12.69 15.07
C ASN A 297 -0.50 11.89 13.76
N THR A 298 -0.58 12.57 12.63
CA THR A 298 -0.46 11.98 11.29
C THR A 298 0.25 12.96 10.38
N THR A 299 1.16 12.48 9.54
CA THR A 299 2.18 13.33 8.91
C THR A 299 1.95 13.63 7.43
N TYR A 300 0.86 13.12 6.84
CA TYR A 300 0.50 13.40 5.45
C TYR A 300 -1.02 13.31 5.23
N GLN A 301 -1.51 13.76 4.07
CA GLN A 301 -2.93 14.06 3.89
C GLN A 301 -3.87 12.84 3.96
N TYR A 302 -3.43 11.67 3.52
CA TYR A 302 -4.36 10.61 3.12
C TYR A 302 -4.92 9.70 4.22
N PRO A 303 -4.24 9.39 5.35
CA PRO A 303 -4.79 8.48 6.36
C PRO A 303 -5.98 9.10 7.11
N PRO A 304 -7.01 8.32 7.47
CA PRO A 304 -8.01 8.79 8.41
C PRO A 304 -7.35 9.07 9.76
N ARG A 305 -7.77 10.15 10.41
CA ARG A 305 -7.34 10.55 11.75
C ARG A 305 -8.23 9.81 12.73
N GLU A 306 -7.66 8.79 13.35
CA GLU A 306 -8.30 7.98 14.39
C GLU A 306 -7.36 7.91 15.60
N TYR A 307 -7.64 8.72 16.62
CA TYR A 307 -6.79 8.83 17.81
C TYR A 307 -7.52 8.31 19.04
N VAL A 308 -6.85 7.44 19.80
CA VAL A 308 -7.40 6.91 21.04
C VAL A 308 -7.22 7.94 22.14
N VAL A 309 -8.33 8.29 22.80
CA VAL A 309 -8.33 9.08 24.03
C VAL A 309 -8.49 8.08 25.18
N PRO A 310 -7.45 7.84 26.00
CA PRO A 310 -7.47 6.75 26.98
C PRO A 310 -8.55 6.89 28.06
N SER A 311 -8.87 8.13 28.44
CA SER A 311 -9.82 8.45 29.50
C SER A 311 -10.39 9.85 29.28
N LEU A 312 -11.73 9.97 29.30
CA LEU A 312 -12.41 11.25 29.18
C LEU A 312 -12.48 11.99 30.51
N PRO A 313 -12.30 13.33 30.51
CA PRO A 313 -12.53 14.15 31.71
C PRO A 313 -14.03 14.24 32.03
N GLU A 314 -14.39 14.51 33.28
CA GLU A 314 -15.74 14.96 33.62
C GLU A 314 -15.91 16.45 33.26
N GLY A 315 -17.04 16.80 32.65
CA GLY A 315 -17.38 18.19 32.32
C GLY A 315 -16.55 18.72 31.15
N ARG A 316 -15.80 19.81 31.37
CA ARG A 316 -15.12 20.54 30.28
C ARG A 316 -14.01 19.69 29.65
N CYS A 317 -14.10 19.48 28.34
CA CYS A 317 -13.09 18.83 27.52
C CYS A 317 -12.69 19.73 26.35
N VAL A 318 -11.41 20.07 26.26
CA VAL A 318 -10.82 20.91 25.23
C VAL A 318 -10.05 20.05 24.25
N ILE A 319 -10.42 20.11 22.98
CA ILE A 319 -9.70 19.48 21.87
C ILE A 319 -8.96 20.58 21.14
N ALA A 320 -7.65 20.43 20.98
CA ALA A 320 -6.82 21.32 20.19
C ALA A 320 -6.14 20.54 19.06
N ILE A 321 -6.14 21.08 17.85
CA ILE A 321 -5.51 20.49 16.67
C ILE A 321 -4.50 21.50 16.15
N ARG A 322 -3.24 21.11 16.11
CA ARG A 322 -2.20 21.86 15.40
C ARG A 322 -2.03 21.22 14.03
N VAL A 323 -2.25 21.98 12.97
CA VAL A 323 -2.04 21.52 11.59
C VAL A 323 -0.87 22.27 10.98
N ILE A 324 0.05 21.54 10.35
CA ILE A 324 1.12 22.11 9.52
C ILE A 324 0.80 21.81 8.07
N SER A 325 0.73 22.85 7.25
CA SER A 325 0.41 22.74 5.82
C SER A 325 1.50 23.38 4.97
N LYS A 326 1.90 22.70 3.89
CA LYS A 326 2.94 23.15 2.96
C LYS A 326 2.45 24.24 2.01
N ASN A 327 1.15 24.24 1.67
CA ASN A 327 0.54 25.25 0.80
C ASN A 327 -0.99 25.29 0.96
N GLY A 328 -1.45 25.90 2.05
CA GLY A 328 -2.85 25.93 2.43
C GLY A 328 -3.34 24.58 2.96
N GLY A 329 -4.41 24.59 3.74
CA GLY A 329 -4.95 23.38 4.35
C GLY A 329 -6.47 23.36 4.39
N ARG A 330 -7.00 22.17 4.64
CA ARG A 330 -8.44 21.89 4.78
C ARG A 330 -8.63 20.55 5.50
N PHE A 331 -9.82 20.36 6.04
CA PHE A 331 -10.37 19.06 6.37
C PHE A 331 -11.22 18.54 5.19
N THR A 332 -11.26 17.23 4.96
CA THR A 332 -11.97 16.64 3.81
C THR A 332 -13.48 16.52 4.06
N PRO A 333 -14.35 17.18 3.28
CA PRO A 333 -15.80 17.14 3.49
C PRO A 333 -16.39 15.72 3.54
N GLY A 334 -17.53 15.53 4.21
CA GLY A 334 -18.25 14.25 4.22
C GLY A 334 -17.56 13.10 4.98
N LYS A 335 -16.48 13.39 5.72
CA LYS A 335 -15.83 12.43 6.62
C LYS A 335 -16.40 12.53 8.04
N GLN A 336 -16.09 11.55 8.89
CA GLN A 336 -16.50 11.55 10.29
C GLN A 336 -15.66 12.52 11.12
N TYR A 337 -16.36 13.42 11.82
CA TYR A 337 -15.81 14.39 12.77
C TYR A 337 -16.51 14.21 14.10
N LEU A 338 -16.02 13.30 14.93
CA LEU A 338 -16.69 12.96 16.19
C LEU A 338 -15.73 12.40 17.22
N LEU A 339 -16.11 12.51 18.49
CA LEU A 339 -15.51 11.76 19.60
C LEU A 339 -16.48 10.64 19.99
N SER A 340 -16.10 9.38 19.81
CA SER A 340 -16.96 8.22 20.07
C SER A 340 -16.50 7.43 21.29
N THR A 341 -17.44 7.00 22.11
CA THR A 341 -17.30 5.93 23.10
C THR A 341 -18.22 4.77 22.72
N ASP A 342 -18.20 3.68 23.49
CA ASP A 342 -19.15 2.58 23.34
C ASP A 342 -20.59 2.97 23.74
N TYR A 343 -20.75 4.08 24.46
CA TYR A 343 -22.01 4.52 25.06
C TYR A 343 -22.56 5.82 24.46
N GLY A 344 -21.84 6.46 23.54
CA GLY A 344 -22.29 7.70 22.90
C GLY A 344 -21.24 8.32 21.96
N ALA A 345 -21.64 9.35 21.24
CA ALA A 345 -20.75 10.11 20.36
C ALA A 345 -21.04 11.62 20.46
N PHE A 346 -19.98 12.43 20.34
CA PHE A 346 -20.06 13.88 20.30
C PHE A 346 -19.71 14.36 18.89
N ASP A 347 -20.63 15.08 18.26
CA ASP A 347 -20.36 15.70 16.95
C ASP A 347 -19.34 16.83 17.10
N LEU A 348 -18.29 16.77 16.28
CA LEU A 348 -17.22 17.76 16.22
C LEU A 348 -17.31 18.63 14.96
N SER A 349 -18.30 18.42 14.10
CA SER A 349 -18.55 19.23 12.91
C SER A 349 -18.92 20.69 13.24
N GLY A 350 -18.95 21.55 12.23
CA GLY A 350 -19.33 22.95 12.36
C GLY A 350 -18.19 23.82 12.90
N ARG A 351 -18.52 24.79 13.76
CA ARG A 351 -17.59 25.85 14.14
C ARG A 351 -16.49 25.40 15.11
N TRP A 352 -15.30 25.90 14.84
CA TRP A 352 -14.09 25.80 15.67
C TRP A 352 -13.46 27.17 15.85
N ARG A 353 -12.79 27.36 16.99
CA ARG A 353 -11.90 28.51 17.17
C ARG A 353 -10.65 28.26 16.34
N PHE A 354 -10.27 29.22 15.53
CA PHE A 354 -9.18 29.13 14.57
C PHE A 354 -8.17 30.26 14.81
N ARG A 355 -6.89 29.92 14.80
CA ARG A 355 -5.81 30.91 14.83
C ARG A 355 -4.61 30.45 14.04
N ARG A 356 -3.99 31.37 13.32
CA ARG A 356 -2.72 31.12 12.65
C ARG A 356 -1.58 31.08 13.68
N GLY A 357 -0.75 30.05 13.60
CA GLY A 357 0.49 29.93 14.36
C GLY A 357 1.63 30.59 13.57
N ALA A 358 2.56 29.77 13.09
CA ALA A 358 3.68 30.22 12.28
C ALA A 358 3.31 30.43 10.81
N HIS A 359 4.02 31.37 10.17
CA HIS A 359 4.06 31.48 8.72
C HIS A 359 5.36 30.86 8.19
N ALA A 360 5.27 30.17 7.06
CA ALA A 360 6.43 29.66 6.33
C ALA A 360 6.32 30.01 4.84
N SER A 361 7.45 29.95 4.13
CA SER A 361 7.44 29.92 2.67
C SER A 361 7.08 28.50 2.22
N PRO A 362 6.24 28.32 1.18
CA PRO A 362 5.99 27.00 0.61
C PRO A 362 7.31 26.32 0.23
N PRO A 363 7.56 25.08 0.67
CA PRO A 363 8.78 24.37 0.33
C PRO A 363 8.76 23.98 -1.15
N ALA A 364 9.94 23.74 -1.72
CA ALA A 364 10.04 23.06 -3.01
C ALA A 364 9.39 21.66 -2.93
N PRO A 365 8.90 21.11 -4.06
CA PRO A 365 8.36 19.75 -4.09
C PRO A 365 9.33 18.73 -3.51
N GLU A 366 8.77 17.79 -2.75
CA GLU A 366 9.53 16.74 -2.08
C GLU A 366 10.13 15.75 -3.08
N ILE A 367 11.37 15.33 -2.83
CA ILE A 367 12.05 14.33 -3.66
C ILE A 367 11.87 12.95 -3.04
N PHE A 368 11.02 12.13 -3.64
CA PHE A 368 10.85 10.74 -3.25
C PHE A 368 11.77 9.83 -4.08
N PHE A 369 12.77 9.24 -3.44
CA PHE A 369 13.67 8.28 -4.13
C PHE A 369 12.94 7.01 -4.57
N THR A 370 11.91 6.60 -3.85
CA THR A 370 11.03 5.50 -4.29
C THR A 370 10.34 5.77 -5.62
N TYR A 371 10.26 7.03 -6.07
CA TYR A 371 9.61 7.37 -7.34
C TYR A 371 10.60 7.27 -8.50
N LYS A 372 11.90 7.21 -8.21
CA LYS A 372 12.94 7.27 -9.23
C LYS A 372 12.96 5.99 -10.07
N PRO A 373 13.28 6.10 -11.38
CA PRO A 373 13.15 4.97 -12.29
C PRO A 373 13.98 3.75 -11.88
N ALA A 374 13.47 2.55 -12.16
CA ALA A 374 14.08 1.25 -11.92
C ALA A 374 14.40 0.85 -10.46
N GLY A 375 14.36 1.78 -9.52
CA GLY A 375 14.72 1.51 -8.12
C GLY A 375 13.87 0.41 -7.48
N LEU A 376 12.53 0.50 -7.59
CA LEU A 376 11.62 -0.45 -6.98
C LEU A 376 11.54 -1.77 -7.75
N TYR A 377 11.71 -1.74 -9.08
CA TYR A 377 11.88 -2.98 -9.83
C TYR A 377 13.05 -3.79 -9.29
N ASN A 378 14.23 -3.17 -9.15
CA ASN A 378 15.44 -3.83 -8.70
C ASN A 378 15.33 -4.33 -7.26
N GLY A 379 14.73 -3.54 -6.37
CA GLY A 379 14.67 -3.85 -4.95
C GLY A 379 13.48 -4.70 -4.51
N MET A 380 12.35 -4.67 -5.23
CA MET A 380 11.09 -5.27 -4.79
C MET A 380 10.45 -6.25 -5.78
N ILE A 381 10.82 -6.25 -7.06
CA ILE A 381 10.25 -7.16 -8.07
C ILE A 381 11.26 -8.22 -8.49
N ALA A 382 12.48 -7.80 -8.84
CA ALA A 382 13.50 -8.72 -9.33
C ALA A 382 13.84 -9.86 -8.36
N PRO A 383 13.86 -9.67 -7.02
CA PRO A 383 14.05 -10.77 -6.07
C PRO A 383 12.94 -11.83 -6.09
N LEU A 384 11.76 -11.49 -6.63
CA LEU A 384 10.59 -12.37 -6.62
C LEU A 384 10.55 -13.29 -7.83
N LYS A 385 11.32 -13.03 -8.90
CA LYS A 385 11.17 -13.68 -10.22
C LYS A 385 11.35 -15.20 -10.24
N ARG A 386 12.00 -15.76 -9.20
CA ARG A 386 12.17 -17.20 -9.02
C ARG A 386 10.99 -17.87 -8.31
N PHE A 387 10.14 -17.11 -7.63
CA PHE A 387 8.94 -17.63 -7.00
C PHE A 387 7.81 -17.76 -8.02
N THR A 388 7.33 -18.98 -8.23
CA THR A 388 6.27 -19.25 -9.20
C THR A 388 4.95 -18.63 -8.75
N VAL A 389 4.27 -17.89 -9.63
CA VAL A 389 2.96 -17.27 -9.36
C VAL A 389 1.93 -17.61 -10.43
N LYS A 390 0.65 -17.62 -10.09
CA LYS A 390 -0.47 -17.79 -11.01
C LYS A 390 -0.62 -16.60 -11.97
N GLY A 391 -0.33 -15.39 -11.49
CA GLY A 391 -0.49 -14.14 -12.21
C GLY A 391 -0.17 -12.93 -11.33
N ALA A 392 -0.26 -11.74 -11.93
CA ALA A 392 -0.04 -10.47 -11.26
C ALA A 392 -1.32 -9.61 -11.24
N LEU A 393 -1.53 -8.92 -10.13
CA LEU A 393 -2.51 -7.85 -9.95
C LEU A 393 -1.79 -6.51 -9.96
N TRP A 394 -2.22 -5.58 -10.80
CA TRP A 394 -1.61 -4.27 -10.97
C TRP A 394 -2.61 -3.16 -10.72
N TYR A 395 -2.44 -2.41 -9.64
CA TYR A 395 -3.27 -1.24 -9.36
C TYR A 395 -2.38 -0.02 -9.18
N GLN A 396 -2.21 0.70 -10.29
CA GLN A 396 -1.41 1.91 -10.36
C GLN A 396 -1.90 2.82 -11.48
N GLY A 397 -1.65 4.12 -11.29
CA GLY A 397 -1.79 5.13 -12.32
C GLY A 397 -1.86 6.54 -11.75
N GLU A 398 -2.29 6.72 -10.51
CA GLU A 398 -2.58 8.04 -9.95
C GLU A 398 -1.36 8.96 -9.95
N ALA A 399 -0.15 8.42 -9.78
CA ALA A 399 1.10 9.19 -9.86
C ALA A 399 1.53 9.56 -11.30
N ASP A 400 0.99 8.90 -12.31
CA ASP A 400 1.20 9.21 -13.73
C ASP A 400 0.04 10.02 -14.32
N ALA A 401 -1.02 10.28 -13.56
CA ALA A 401 -2.25 10.85 -14.09
C ALA A 401 -2.08 12.29 -14.57
N ASP A 402 -1.18 13.07 -13.97
CA ASP A 402 -0.86 14.43 -14.41
C ASP A 402 -0.08 14.45 -15.73
N ASN A 403 0.60 13.36 -16.08
CA ASN A 403 1.37 13.19 -17.33
C ASN A 403 1.04 11.83 -17.97
N PRO A 404 -0.21 11.62 -18.43
CA PRO A 404 -0.71 10.29 -18.81
C PRO A 404 -0.13 9.79 -20.14
N GLU A 405 0.57 10.65 -20.88
CA GLU A 405 1.18 10.31 -22.16
C GLU A 405 2.10 9.09 -22.04
N ARG A 406 2.02 8.22 -23.06
CA ARG A 406 2.83 6.99 -23.16
C ARG A 406 2.67 6.02 -21.99
N TYR A 407 1.67 6.19 -21.11
CA TYR A 407 1.43 5.24 -20.02
C TYR A 407 1.18 3.83 -20.54
N ALA A 408 0.43 3.67 -21.64
CA ALA A 408 0.23 2.37 -22.27
C ALA A 408 1.55 1.74 -22.75
N GLU A 409 2.47 2.53 -23.31
CA GLU A 409 3.80 2.03 -23.73
C GLU A 409 4.62 1.56 -22.52
N LYS A 410 4.64 2.35 -21.44
CA LYS A 410 5.32 1.99 -20.18
C LYS A 410 4.75 0.70 -19.59
N LEU A 411 3.42 0.57 -19.56
CA LEU A 411 2.76 -0.61 -19.03
C LEU A 411 3.02 -1.86 -19.87
N ARG A 412 3.00 -1.75 -21.21
CA ARG A 412 3.37 -2.88 -22.08
C ARG A 412 4.81 -3.32 -21.89
N ALA A 413 5.74 -2.38 -21.74
CA ALA A 413 7.14 -2.67 -21.49
C ALA A 413 7.35 -3.36 -20.12
N LEU A 414 6.63 -2.91 -19.09
CA LEU A 414 6.61 -3.53 -17.76
C LEU A 414 6.10 -4.98 -17.83
N ILE A 415 4.92 -5.19 -18.42
CA ILE A 415 4.32 -6.53 -18.55
C ILE A 415 5.26 -7.47 -19.33
N SER A 416 5.83 -7.00 -20.43
CA SER A 416 6.76 -7.78 -21.26
C SER A 416 8.02 -8.18 -20.49
N THR A 417 8.56 -7.25 -19.70
CA THR A 417 9.73 -7.49 -18.84
C THR A 417 9.42 -8.57 -17.80
N TRP A 418 8.31 -8.43 -17.06
CA TRP A 418 7.98 -9.38 -16.01
C TRP A 418 7.67 -10.78 -16.57
N ARG A 419 7.03 -10.87 -17.75
CA ARG A 419 6.85 -12.14 -18.44
C ARG A 419 8.18 -12.80 -18.81
N ALA A 420 9.15 -12.01 -19.28
CA ALA A 420 10.48 -12.50 -19.57
C ALA A 420 11.21 -12.97 -18.31
N ASP A 421 11.11 -12.22 -17.21
CA ASP A 421 11.76 -12.55 -15.93
C ASP A 421 11.21 -13.86 -15.32
N TRP A 422 9.90 -14.09 -15.39
CA TRP A 422 9.26 -15.30 -14.90
C TRP A 422 9.35 -16.48 -15.90
N GLY A 423 9.63 -16.19 -17.18
CA GLY A 423 9.81 -17.20 -18.22
C GLY A 423 8.51 -17.81 -18.76
N TYR A 424 7.37 -17.16 -18.56
CA TYR A 424 6.09 -17.56 -19.15
C TYR A 424 5.18 -16.35 -19.40
N GLU A 425 4.16 -16.57 -20.21
CA GLU A 425 3.12 -15.59 -20.50
C GLU A 425 2.17 -15.44 -19.29
N MET A 426 2.68 -14.78 -18.25
CA MET A 426 1.99 -14.52 -17.00
C MET A 426 0.71 -13.69 -17.21
N PRO A 427 -0.44 -14.13 -16.68
CA PRO A 427 -1.65 -13.32 -16.63
C PRO A 427 -1.44 -12.02 -15.86
N PHE A 428 -1.94 -10.92 -16.42
CA PHE A 428 -1.83 -9.58 -15.83
C PHE A 428 -3.21 -8.96 -15.66
N LEU A 429 -3.66 -8.77 -14.43
CA LEU A 429 -4.96 -8.21 -14.09
C LEU A 429 -4.77 -6.80 -13.55
N GLN A 430 -5.17 -5.79 -14.32
CA GLN A 430 -5.00 -4.40 -13.95
C GLN A 430 -6.31 -3.80 -13.40
N VAL A 431 -6.21 -2.70 -12.66
CA VAL A 431 -7.37 -1.94 -12.17
C VAL A 431 -7.40 -0.56 -12.84
N GLU A 432 -8.55 -0.22 -13.42
CA GLU A 432 -8.79 1.13 -13.94
C GLU A 432 -8.87 2.14 -12.79
N LEU A 433 -8.40 3.37 -12.97
CA LEU A 433 -8.50 4.37 -11.89
C LEU A 433 -9.95 4.65 -11.46
N PRO A 434 -10.20 4.79 -10.13
CA PRO A 434 -11.55 5.00 -9.60
C PRO A 434 -12.07 6.40 -9.85
N HIS A 435 -13.36 6.64 -9.60
CA HIS A 435 -13.96 7.98 -9.57
C HIS A 435 -13.31 8.83 -8.47
N TRP A 436 -12.86 10.03 -8.86
CA TRP A 436 -12.32 11.07 -7.99
C TRP A 436 -12.35 12.41 -8.73
N GLU A 437 -12.90 13.46 -8.12
CA GLU A 437 -13.05 14.78 -8.76
C GLU A 437 -11.76 15.62 -8.74
N GLY A 438 -10.79 15.27 -7.88
CA GLY A 438 -9.51 15.99 -7.79
C GLY A 438 -8.54 15.72 -8.95
N GLY A 439 -8.94 14.90 -9.93
CA GLY A 439 -8.07 14.38 -10.97
C GLY A 439 -8.48 14.81 -12.39
N PRO A 440 -8.08 16.00 -12.88
CA PRO A 440 -8.55 16.54 -14.16
C PRO A 440 -8.22 15.63 -15.36
N HIS A 441 -7.10 14.89 -15.28
CA HIS A 441 -6.60 14.04 -16.36
C HIS A 441 -6.91 12.54 -16.17
N TRP A 442 -7.74 12.17 -15.18
CA TRP A 442 -8.08 10.76 -14.90
C TRP A 442 -8.63 10.03 -16.12
N HIS A 443 -9.49 10.70 -16.88
CA HIS A 443 -10.09 10.15 -18.09
C HIS A 443 -9.04 9.80 -19.18
N LEU A 444 -7.98 10.61 -19.32
CA LEU A 444 -6.88 10.33 -20.25
C LEU A 444 -6.07 9.12 -19.81
N LEU A 445 -5.79 9.02 -18.51
CA LEU A 445 -5.06 7.89 -17.96
C LEU A 445 -5.86 6.59 -18.05
N ARG A 446 -7.17 6.60 -17.75
CA ARG A 446 -8.05 5.44 -17.94
C ARG A 446 -8.04 4.95 -19.39
N ARG A 447 -8.01 5.88 -20.36
CA ARG A 447 -7.85 5.54 -21.78
C ARG A 447 -6.52 4.81 -22.01
N GLN A 448 -5.42 5.27 -21.43
CA GLN A 448 -4.11 4.63 -21.55
C GLN A 448 -4.06 3.25 -20.90
N GLN A 449 -4.67 3.07 -19.72
CA GLN A 449 -4.83 1.77 -19.07
C GLN A 449 -5.55 0.80 -20.02
N ARG A 450 -6.67 1.21 -20.63
CA ARG A 450 -7.40 0.40 -21.62
C ARG A 450 -6.58 0.03 -22.84
N LEU A 451 -5.73 0.93 -23.34
CA LEU A 451 -4.90 0.65 -24.52
C LEU A 451 -3.91 -0.49 -24.30
N ALA A 452 -3.44 -0.74 -23.07
CA ALA A 452 -2.55 -1.85 -22.76
C ALA A 452 -3.24 -3.23 -22.80
N LEU A 453 -4.57 -3.28 -22.90
CA LEU A 453 -5.35 -4.53 -23.01
C LEU A 453 -5.28 -5.17 -24.40
N ASP A 454 -4.51 -4.61 -25.33
CA ASP A 454 -4.16 -5.27 -26.59
C ASP A 454 -3.15 -6.41 -26.39
N MET A 455 -2.45 -6.45 -25.24
CA MET A 455 -1.59 -7.56 -24.89
C MET A 455 -2.40 -8.81 -24.52
N SER A 456 -1.94 -9.97 -24.99
CA SER A 456 -2.48 -11.28 -24.60
C SER A 456 -2.50 -11.48 -23.08
N LYS A 457 -3.41 -12.32 -22.57
CA LYS A 457 -3.55 -12.63 -21.13
C LYS A 457 -3.55 -11.40 -20.22
N THR A 458 -4.21 -10.34 -20.67
CA THR A 458 -4.51 -9.17 -19.83
C THR A 458 -6.02 -9.05 -19.61
N ALA A 459 -6.40 -8.51 -18.45
CA ALA A 459 -7.77 -8.09 -18.19
C ALA A 459 -7.77 -6.90 -17.24
N MET A 460 -8.84 -6.12 -17.25
CA MET A 460 -9.00 -4.96 -16.39
C MET A 460 -10.28 -5.07 -15.57
N ALA A 461 -10.15 -4.91 -14.26
CA ALA A 461 -11.24 -4.55 -13.39
C ALA A 461 -11.51 -3.06 -13.57
N ALA A 462 -12.63 -2.72 -14.22
CA ALA A 462 -13.06 -1.33 -14.33
C ALA A 462 -13.47 -0.85 -12.93
N ALA A 463 -13.07 0.36 -12.56
CA ALA A 463 -13.42 0.96 -11.27
C ALA A 463 -13.94 2.39 -11.40
N PHE A 464 -14.22 2.86 -12.62
CA PHE A 464 -14.64 4.24 -12.88
C PHE A 464 -15.92 4.67 -12.14
N ASP A 465 -16.77 3.73 -11.75
CA ASP A 465 -18.01 3.88 -10.97
C ASP A 465 -17.80 3.66 -9.47
N LEU A 466 -16.65 3.11 -9.09
CA LEU A 466 -16.22 2.95 -7.71
C LEU A 466 -15.43 4.18 -7.28
N GLY A 467 -15.47 4.50 -6.00
CA GLY A 467 -14.64 5.56 -5.42
C GLY A 467 -15.45 6.62 -4.69
N GLU A 468 -14.75 7.69 -4.31
CA GLU A 468 -15.32 8.80 -3.56
C GLU A 468 -14.92 10.09 -4.28
N HIS A 469 -15.88 10.98 -4.49
CA HIS A 469 -15.63 12.24 -5.23
C HIS A 469 -14.48 13.06 -4.62
N ASN A 470 -14.30 13.00 -3.30
CA ASN A 470 -13.36 13.83 -2.55
C ASN A 470 -12.17 13.07 -1.92
N ASP A 471 -12.02 11.77 -2.16
CA ASP A 471 -10.93 10.96 -1.60
C ASP A 471 -10.30 10.04 -2.65
N LEU A 472 -8.99 10.18 -2.81
CA LEU A 472 -8.18 9.37 -3.71
C LEU A 472 -8.12 7.88 -3.26
N HIS A 473 -8.38 7.63 -1.97
CA HIS A 473 -8.25 6.33 -1.31
C HIS A 473 -9.59 5.86 -0.72
N PRO A 474 -10.59 5.59 -1.57
CA PRO A 474 -11.94 5.23 -1.12
C PRO A 474 -11.95 3.94 -0.31
N GLN A 475 -12.83 3.83 0.68
CA GLN A 475 -12.87 2.67 1.58
C GLN A 475 -13.48 1.41 0.95
N GLY A 476 -14.27 1.56 -0.12
CA GLY A 476 -14.97 0.48 -0.84
C GLY A 476 -14.06 -0.50 -1.61
N LYS A 477 -13.13 -1.20 -0.94
CA LYS A 477 -12.13 -2.07 -1.57
C LYS A 477 -12.66 -3.45 -1.99
N GLN A 478 -13.74 -3.93 -1.38
CA GLN A 478 -14.31 -5.24 -1.69
C GLN A 478 -14.72 -5.35 -3.17
N ALA A 479 -15.46 -4.36 -3.68
CA ALA A 479 -15.92 -4.36 -5.08
C ALA A 479 -14.76 -4.41 -6.09
N VAL A 480 -13.62 -3.78 -5.79
CA VAL A 480 -12.42 -3.86 -6.65
C VAL A 480 -11.83 -5.27 -6.62
N GLY A 481 -11.67 -5.85 -5.42
CA GLY A 481 -11.18 -7.22 -5.24
C GLY A 481 -12.06 -8.25 -5.95
N ASP A 482 -13.38 -8.11 -5.85
CA ASP A 482 -14.36 -8.99 -6.50
C ASP A 482 -14.28 -8.92 -8.03
N ARG A 483 -14.12 -7.72 -8.59
CA ARG A 483 -13.97 -7.53 -10.05
C ARG A 483 -12.65 -8.11 -10.57
N LEU A 484 -11.56 -7.96 -9.81
CA LEU A 484 -10.29 -8.64 -10.12
C LEU A 484 -10.44 -10.16 -10.06
N ALA A 485 -11.16 -10.68 -9.06
CA ALA A 485 -11.38 -12.12 -8.92
C ALA A 485 -12.21 -12.64 -10.10
N ARG A 486 -13.21 -11.88 -10.55
CA ARG A 486 -14.02 -12.25 -11.72
C ARG A 486 -13.21 -12.16 -13.04
N CYS A 487 -12.28 -11.20 -13.16
CA CYS A 487 -11.27 -11.21 -14.23
C CYS A 487 -10.43 -12.50 -14.21
N ALA A 488 -9.93 -12.91 -13.03
CA ALA A 488 -9.17 -14.15 -12.89
C ALA A 488 -10.00 -15.38 -13.25
N MET A 489 -11.23 -15.49 -12.76
CA MET A 489 -12.14 -16.60 -13.05
C MET A 489 -12.32 -16.80 -14.55
N ARG A 490 -12.54 -15.72 -15.31
CA ARG A 490 -12.70 -15.80 -16.76
C ARG A 490 -11.39 -16.04 -17.50
N LEU A 491 -10.35 -15.25 -17.21
CA LEU A 491 -9.10 -15.26 -18.00
C LEU A 491 -8.16 -16.42 -17.63
N VAL A 492 -8.08 -16.75 -16.35
CA VAL A 492 -7.07 -17.68 -15.80
C VAL A 492 -7.69 -19.05 -15.50
N TYR A 493 -8.92 -19.08 -15.00
CA TYR A 493 -9.62 -20.34 -14.70
C TYR A 493 -10.58 -20.80 -15.81
N GLY A 494 -10.76 -20.01 -16.87
CA GLY A 494 -11.56 -20.36 -18.03
C GLY A 494 -13.07 -20.44 -17.76
N GLU A 495 -13.57 -19.79 -16.71
CA GLU A 495 -15.00 -19.82 -16.37
C GLU A 495 -15.83 -19.03 -17.39
N ASN A 496 -16.92 -19.65 -17.85
CA ASN A 496 -17.95 -18.98 -18.64
C ASN A 496 -18.95 -18.25 -17.73
N LEU A 497 -18.57 -17.05 -17.31
CA LEU A 497 -19.40 -16.20 -16.45
C LEU A 497 -20.37 -15.32 -17.27
N PRO A 498 -21.48 -14.83 -16.70
CA PRO A 498 -22.30 -13.80 -17.32
C PRO A 498 -21.48 -12.56 -17.72
N HIS A 499 -21.87 -11.86 -18.78
CA HIS A 499 -21.23 -10.60 -19.17
C HIS A 499 -21.40 -9.56 -18.06
N SER A 500 -20.31 -8.88 -17.67
CA SER A 500 -20.38 -7.64 -16.89
C SER A 500 -19.51 -6.58 -17.56
N PRO A 501 -19.98 -5.31 -17.61
CA PRO A 501 -19.23 -4.22 -18.20
C PRO A 501 -18.02 -3.79 -17.35
N PHE A 502 -17.89 -4.34 -16.15
CA PHE A 502 -16.84 -3.97 -15.20
C PHE A 502 -15.60 -4.87 -15.28
N GLU A 503 -15.59 -5.81 -16.22
CA GLU A 503 -14.47 -6.68 -16.51
C GLU A 503 -14.19 -6.72 -17.99
N ILE A 504 -13.06 -6.13 -18.34
CA ILE A 504 -12.65 -5.96 -19.73
C ILE A 504 -11.50 -6.92 -19.95
N VAL A 505 -11.79 -8.05 -20.58
CA VAL A 505 -10.75 -8.99 -21.01
C VAL A 505 -10.09 -8.44 -22.27
N GLY A 506 -8.77 -8.45 -22.30
CA GLY A 506 -8.00 -7.98 -23.44
C GLY A 506 -8.37 -8.73 -24.73
N SER A 507 -8.65 -7.99 -25.79
CA SER A 507 -8.92 -8.56 -27.11
C SER A 507 -7.61 -8.68 -27.85
N HIS A 508 -7.06 -9.89 -27.93
CA HIS A 508 -6.00 -10.16 -28.88
C HIS A 508 -6.63 -10.12 -30.28
N LYS A 509 -6.24 -9.16 -31.13
CA LYS A 509 -6.45 -9.34 -32.57
C LYS A 509 -5.49 -10.45 -32.98
N THR A 510 -5.99 -11.67 -33.16
CA THR A 510 -5.27 -12.64 -33.98
C THR A 510 -5.16 -12.01 -35.36
N GLU A 511 -3.96 -11.55 -35.72
CA GLU A 511 -3.62 -11.19 -37.10
C GLU A 511 -3.75 -12.40 -38.03
#